data_AF-A0A1Y6HNE5-F1
#
_entry.id   AF-A0A1Y6HNE5-F1
#
_cell.length_a   1.000
_cell.length_b   1.000
_cell.length_c   1.000
_cell.angle_alpha   90.00
_cell.angle_beta   90.00
_cell.angle_gamma   90.00
#
_symmetry.space_group_name_H-M   'P 1'
#
loop_
_entity.id
_entity.type
_entity.pdbx_description
1 polymer ?
#
loop_
_entity_poly.entity_id
_entity_poly.type
_entity_poly.pdbx_seq_one_letter_code
_entity_poly.pdbx_strand_id
1 'polypeptide(L)'
;MNKQCGEIQKCLYVQGRQATPGEQKMLNNRAALIAQRNEVRDSQLDALLAALAPMEDIYAPQATTSDLGIVQNDAMQRNRHQLLKINRKSFDKKELAKHYARAERRLESLKESNAPYRQVQRLQRMMQGYQNMLALEQIVKSTDDQLEQMGSPRLMDSIPTTARERQLSFEKALDAHQEAIDNGYI
;
A
#
# COMPACT_ATOMS: atom_id res chain seq x y z
N MET A 1 -0.08 37.05 13.11
CA MET A 1 -1.24 36.55 13.91
C MET A 1 -0.88 35.43 14.89
N ASN A 2 -0.11 34.41 14.52
CA ASN A 2 0.14 33.23 15.38
C ASN A 2 0.82 33.57 16.74
N LYS A 3 1.79 34.49 16.72
CA LYS A 3 2.56 34.91 17.89
C LYS A 3 1.73 35.72 18.91
N GLN A 4 0.92 36.66 18.41
CA GLN A 4 0.04 37.51 19.22
C GLN A 4 -1.01 36.72 20.00
N CYS A 5 -1.67 35.74 19.38
CA CYS A 5 -2.63 34.90 20.10
C CYS A 5 -1.95 34.06 21.20
N GLY A 6 -0.72 33.59 20.96
CA GLY A 6 0.07 32.87 21.96
C GLY A 6 0.51 33.77 23.13
N GLU A 7 0.91 35.00 22.84
CA GLU A 7 1.23 36.03 23.85
C GLU A 7 0.00 36.38 24.69
N ILE A 8 -1.17 36.58 24.06
CA ILE A 8 -2.43 36.81 24.76
C ILE A 8 -2.74 35.63 25.69
N GLN A 9 -2.73 34.38 25.20
CA GLN A 9 -2.99 33.21 26.05
C GLN A 9 -2.01 33.11 27.23
N LYS A 10 -0.72 33.40 26.99
CA LYS A 10 0.29 33.41 28.06
C LYS A 10 0.02 34.50 29.09
N CYS A 11 -0.31 35.72 28.66
CA CYS A 11 -0.65 36.83 29.54
C CYS A 11 -1.90 36.53 30.38
N LEU A 12 -2.96 35.97 29.77
CA LEU A 12 -4.19 35.58 30.48
C LEU A 12 -3.89 34.55 31.58
N TYR A 13 -3.06 33.55 31.28
CA TYR A 13 -2.65 32.53 32.24
C TYR A 13 -1.83 33.12 33.40
N VAL A 14 -0.79 33.92 33.09
CA VAL A 14 0.10 34.51 34.11
C VAL A 14 -0.65 35.50 35.01
N GLN A 15 -1.56 36.30 34.43
CA GLN A 15 -2.31 37.31 35.16
C GLN A 15 -3.58 36.77 35.84
N GLY A 16 -3.94 35.50 35.61
CA GLY A 16 -5.15 34.88 36.15
C GLY A 16 -6.44 35.59 35.76
N ARG A 17 -6.45 36.31 34.64
CA ARG A 17 -7.59 37.13 34.19
C ARG A 17 -8.30 36.53 33.00
N GLN A 18 -9.57 36.90 32.83
CA GLN A 18 -10.32 36.56 31.62
C GLN A 18 -9.92 37.44 30.43
N ALA A 19 -10.17 36.92 29.23
CA ALA A 19 -9.95 37.64 27.98
C ALA A 19 -10.91 38.82 27.87
N THR A 20 -10.41 39.96 27.40
CA THR A 20 -11.26 41.06 26.97
C THR A 20 -12.09 40.63 25.74
N PRO A 21 -13.22 41.30 25.43
CA PRO A 21 -14.00 40.98 24.24
C PRO A 21 -13.20 41.01 22.93
N GLY A 22 -12.23 41.92 22.81
CA GLY A 22 -11.32 42.01 21.66
C GLY A 22 -10.34 40.84 21.57
N GLU A 23 -9.71 40.47 22.69
CA GLU A 23 -8.83 39.30 22.77
C GLU A 23 -9.59 38.01 22.49
N GLN A 24 -10.80 37.86 23.07
CA GLN A 24 -11.65 36.70 22.85
C GLN A 24 -12.05 36.56 21.38
N LYS A 25 -12.41 37.66 20.71
CA LYS A 25 -12.70 37.66 19.26
C LYS A 25 -11.50 37.19 18.46
N MET A 26 -10.29 37.62 18.82
CA MET A 26 -9.06 37.20 18.14
C MET A 26 -8.78 35.69 18.33
N LEU A 27 -8.96 35.19 19.55
CA LEU A 27 -8.81 33.76 19.86
C LEU A 27 -9.85 32.91 19.14
N ASN A 28 -11.10 33.35 19.09
CA ASN A 28 -12.18 32.66 18.37
C ASN A 28 -11.90 32.62 16.87
N ASN A 29 -11.49 33.74 16.26
CA ASN A 29 -11.12 33.80 14.84
C ASN A 29 -9.96 32.84 14.54
N ARG A 30 -8.96 32.79 15.42
CA ARG A 30 -7.87 31.83 15.30
C ARG A 30 -8.34 30.39 15.38
N ALA A 31 -9.21 30.06 16.35
CA ALA A 31 -9.76 28.72 16.49
C ALA A 31 -10.53 28.29 15.24
N ALA A 32 -11.34 29.19 14.66
CA ALA A 32 -12.07 28.95 13.42
C ALA A 32 -11.13 28.66 12.23
N LEU A 33 -10.05 29.43 12.08
CA LEU A 33 -9.05 29.19 11.02
C LEU A 33 -8.31 27.84 11.21
N ILE A 34 -8.02 27.46 12.46
CA ILE A 34 -7.41 26.15 12.77
C ILE A 34 -8.38 25.03 12.41
N ALA A 35 -9.66 25.17 12.76
CA ALA A 35 -10.69 24.20 12.43
C ALA A 35 -10.81 24.01 10.91
N GLN A 36 -10.94 25.10 10.15
CA GLN A 36 -11.01 25.06 8.68
C GLN A 36 -9.77 24.39 8.06
N ARG A 37 -8.58 24.72 8.55
CA ARG A 37 -7.33 24.07 8.10
C ARG A 37 -7.34 22.57 8.39
N ASN A 38 -7.81 22.17 9.57
CA ASN A 38 -7.89 20.76 9.95
C ASN A 38 -8.90 20.00 9.08
N GLU A 39 -10.07 20.57 8.78
CA GLU A 39 -11.06 19.98 7.88
C GLU A 39 -10.48 19.72 6.48
N VAL A 40 -9.76 20.69 5.93
CA VAL A 40 -9.10 20.56 4.62
C VAL A 40 -8.04 19.46 4.66
N ARG A 41 -7.24 19.41 5.73
CA ARG A 41 -6.22 18.37 5.91
C ARG A 41 -6.85 16.99 6.01
N ASP A 42 -7.91 16.85 6.80
CA ASP A 42 -8.57 15.56 7.05
C ASP A 42 -9.25 15.06 5.77
N SER A 43 -9.92 15.95 5.03
CA SER A 43 -10.47 15.63 3.70
C SER A 43 -9.39 15.16 2.71
N GLN A 44 -8.21 15.78 2.75
CA GLN A 44 -7.07 15.39 1.91
C GLN A 44 -6.48 14.04 2.33
N LEU A 45 -6.47 13.75 3.64
CA LEU A 45 -6.04 12.46 4.17
C LEU A 45 -7.01 11.35 3.75
N ASP A 46 -8.32 11.57 3.90
CA ASP A 46 -9.35 10.62 3.48
C ASP A 46 -9.29 10.34 1.97
N ALA A 47 -9.05 11.36 1.15
CA ALA A 47 -8.86 11.19 -0.30
C ALA A 47 -7.62 10.32 -0.63
N LEU A 48 -6.52 10.50 0.10
CA LEU A 48 -5.31 9.67 -0.08
C LEU A 48 -5.55 8.23 0.36
N LEU A 49 -6.25 8.02 1.48
CA LEU A 49 -6.62 6.69 1.96
C LEU A 49 -7.53 5.95 0.98
N ALA A 50 -8.54 6.63 0.42
CA ALA A 50 -9.43 6.05 -0.57
C ALA A 50 -8.67 5.66 -1.86
N ALA A 51 -7.78 6.54 -2.33
CA ALA A 51 -7.03 6.30 -3.56
C ALA A 51 -6.00 5.16 -3.43
N LEU A 52 -5.36 5.03 -2.26
CA LEU A 52 -4.37 3.98 -1.99
C LEU A 52 -4.97 2.72 -1.36
N ALA A 53 -6.29 2.68 -1.13
CA ALA A 53 -6.99 1.54 -0.56
C ALA A 53 -6.68 0.19 -1.23
N PRO A 54 -6.51 0.09 -2.57
CA PRO A 54 -6.16 -1.18 -3.22
C PRO A 54 -4.84 -1.80 -2.71
N MET A 55 -3.95 -1.00 -2.12
CA MET A 55 -2.62 -1.39 -1.64
C MET A 55 -2.62 -1.86 -0.18
N GLU A 56 -3.73 -1.78 0.54
CA GLU A 56 -3.75 -2.03 1.99
C GLU A 56 -3.25 -3.43 2.39
N ASP A 57 -3.60 -4.45 1.59
CA ASP A 57 -3.32 -5.87 1.88
C ASP A 57 -2.27 -6.47 0.93
N ILE A 58 -1.27 -5.68 0.52
CA ILE A 58 -0.17 -6.18 -0.30
C ILE A 58 1.05 -6.43 0.58
N TYR A 59 1.38 -7.71 0.77
CA TYR A 59 2.55 -8.17 1.51
C TYR A 59 3.83 -8.10 0.67
N ALA A 60 4.97 -8.02 1.36
CA ALA A 60 6.27 -8.04 0.71
C ALA A 60 6.50 -9.38 -0.03
N PRO A 61 7.21 -9.36 -1.17
CA PRO A 61 7.55 -10.58 -1.89
C PRO A 61 8.43 -11.51 -1.04
N GLN A 62 8.28 -12.81 -1.24
CA GLN A 62 9.17 -13.83 -0.68
C GLN A 62 10.44 -13.94 -1.52
N ALA A 63 11.60 -14.13 -0.88
CA ALA A 63 12.84 -14.33 -1.60
C ALA A 63 12.80 -15.65 -2.38
N THR A 64 13.18 -15.59 -3.67
CA THR A 64 13.24 -16.75 -4.57
C THR A 64 14.63 -17.40 -4.60
N THR A 65 15.48 -17.10 -3.63
CA THR A 65 16.81 -17.69 -3.44
C THR A 65 16.78 -18.60 -2.23
N SER A 66 16.91 -19.91 -2.42
CA SER A 66 17.00 -20.90 -1.36
C SER A 66 17.82 -22.09 -1.83
N ASP A 67 18.59 -22.69 -0.92
CA ASP A 67 19.33 -23.93 -1.18
C ASP A 67 18.40 -25.15 -1.36
N LEU A 68 17.14 -25.01 -0.90
CA LEU A 68 16.10 -26.02 -1.06
C LEU A 68 15.19 -25.65 -2.23
N GLY A 69 15.28 -26.40 -3.34
CA GLY A 69 14.51 -26.15 -4.56
C GLY A 69 12.98 -26.12 -4.37
N ILE A 70 12.45 -26.89 -3.41
CA ILE A 70 11.02 -26.87 -3.06
C ILE A 70 10.62 -25.52 -2.46
N VAL A 71 11.42 -24.99 -1.53
CA VAL A 71 11.16 -23.69 -0.88
C VAL A 71 11.27 -22.54 -1.89
N GLN A 72 12.23 -22.63 -2.81
CA GLN A 72 12.38 -21.70 -3.91
C GLN A 72 11.12 -21.69 -4.81
N ASN A 73 10.66 -22.86 -5.25
CA ASN A 73 9.46 -22.97 -6.09
C ASN A 73 8.20 -22.46 -5.36
N ASP A 74 8.03 -22.80 -4.08
CA ASP A 74 6.92 -22.30 -3.27
C ASP A 74 6.90 -20.77 -3.19
N ALA A 75 8.07 -20.13 -2.97
CA ALA A 75 8.20 -18.68 -2.95
C ALA A 75 7.85 -18.07 -4.31
N MET A 76 8.31 -18.67 -5.42
CA MET A 76 7.99 -18.26 -6.79
C MET A 76 6.48 -18.31 -7.06
N GLN A 77 5.81 -19.42 -6.72
CA GLN A 77 4.37 -19.59 -6.93
C GLN A 77 3.54 -18.65 -6.04
N ARG A 78 3.95 -18.42 -4.79
CA ARG A 78 3.28 -17.46 -3.89
C ARG A 78 3.37 -16.03 -4.42
N ASN A 79 4.55 -15.59 -4.84
CA ASN A 79 4.75 -14.27 -5.44
C ASN A 79 3.90 -14.11 -6.71
N ARG A 80 3.91 -15.12 -7.59
CA ARG A 80 3.07 -15.17 -8.79
C ARG A 80 1.59 -15.04 -8.46
N HIS A 81 1.08 -15.84 -7.51
CA HIS A 81 -0.32 -15.81 -7.11
C HIS A 81 -0.73 -14.44 -6.55
N GLN A 82 0.14 -13.84 -5.74
CA GLN A 82 -0.09 -12.52 -5.18
C GLN A 82 -0.14 -11.45 -6.27
N LEU A 83 0.78 -11.48 -7.24
CA LEU A 83 0.77 -10.56 -8.38
C LEU A 83 -0.47 -10.75 -9.25
N LEU A 84 -0.94 -11.98 -9.46
CA LEU A 84 -2.20 -12.25 -10.15
C LEU A 84 -3.41 -11.67 -9.43
N LYS A 85 -3.46 -11.80 -8.10
CA LYS A 85 -4.52 -11.21 -7.27
C LYS A 85 -4.51 -9.68 -7.40
N ILE A 86 -3.34 -9.06 -7.49
CA ILE A 86 -3.19 -7.63 -7.71
C ILE A 86 -3.67 -7.24 -9.11
N ASN A 87 -3.22 -7.94 -10.16
CA ASN A 87 -3.59 -7.67 -11.55
C ASN A 87 -5.11 -7.85 -11.83
N ARG A 88 -5.80 -8.66 -11.03
CA ARG A 88 -7.27 -8.81 -11.11
C ARG A 88 -8.02 -7.61 -10.53
N LYS A 89 -7.40 -6.80 -9.67
CA LYS A 89 -8.02 -5.58 -9.16
C LYS A 89 -8.00 -4.52 -10.28
N SER A 90 -9.15 -3.93 -10.58
CA SER A 90 -9.26 -2.84 -11.55
C SER A 90 -8.78 -1.52 -10.94
N PHE A 91 -7.52 -1.16 -11.16
CA PHE A 91 -7.00 0.16 -10.82
C PHE A 91 -5.99 0.66 -11.85
N ASP A 92 -5.93 1.97 -12.04
CA ASP A 92 -4.93 2.59 -12.91
C ASP A 92 -3.60 2.77 -12.15
N LYS A 93 -2.56 2.06 -12.59
CA LYS A 93 -1.21 2.13 -12.00
C LYS A 93 -0.61 3.55 -12.07
N LYS A 94 -0.91 4.34 -13.11
CA LYS A 94 -0.40 5.70 -13.24
C LYS A 94 -1.04 6.64 -12.22
N GLU A 95 -2.35 6.52 -12.01
CA GLU A 95 -3.04 7.29 -10.96
C GLU A 95 -2.55 6.89 -9.57
N LEU A 96 -2.37 5.59 -9.34
CA LEU A 96 -1.84 5.08 -8.07
C LEU A 96 -0.45 5.66 -7.76
N ALA A 97 0.45 5.72 -8.75
CA ALA A 97 1.77 6.33 -8.61
C ALA A 97 1.69 7.84 -8.25
N LYS A 98 0.75 8.58 -8.86
CA LYS A 98 0.52 10.00 -8.53
C LYS A 98 0.06 10.16 -7.08
N HIS A 99 -0.87 9.32 -6.63
CA HIS A 99 -1.36 9.34 -5.25
C HIS A 99 -0.28 8.96 -4.24
N TYR A 100 0.54 7.97 -4.55
CA TYR A 100 1.71 7.61 -3.74
C TYR A 100 2.67 8.80 -3.58
N ALA A 101 3.08 9.43 -4.69
CA ALA A 101 3.97 10.60 -4.66
C ALA A 101 3.35 11.80 -3.92
N ARG A 102 2.02 11.91 -3.90
CA ARG A 102 1.31 12.93 -3.11
C ARG A 102 1.29 12.59 -1.62
N ALA A 103 1.09 11.33 -1.27
CA ALA A 103 1.16 10.84 0.10
C ALA A 103 2.56 11.04 0.68
N GLU A 104 3.61 10.67 -0.06
CA GLU A 104 5.00 10.82 0.35
C GLU A 104 5.35 12.28 0.70
N ARG A 105 5.03 13.23 -0.19
CA ARG A 105 5.26 14.66 0.05
C ARG A 105 4.51 15.22 1.27
N ARG A 106 3.41 14.58 1.67
CA ARG A 106 2.54 15.07 2.74
C ARG A 106 2.71 14.33 4.05
N LEU A 107 3.31 13.15 4.03
CA LEU A 107 3.37 12.26 5.17
C LEU A 107 3.97 12.95 6.40
N GLU A 108 5.07 13.68 6.22
CA GLU A 108 5.73 14.35 7.34
C GLU A 108 4.86 15.48 7.91
N SER A 109 4.27 16.31 7.04
CA SER A 109 3.33 17.35 7.48
C SER A 109 2.10 16.78 8.20
N LEU A 110 1.65 15.57 7.83
CA LEU A 110 0.54 14.90 8.49
C LEU A 110 0.94 14.41 9.88
N LYS A 111 2.14 13.82 10.03
CA LYS A 111 2.68 13.35 11.33
C LYS A 111 2.93 14.50 12.30
N GLU A 112 3.44 15.63 11.82
CA GLU A 112 3.71 16.82 12.63
C GLU A 112 2.43 17.58 13.00
N SER A 113 1.34 17.33 12.27
CA SER A 113 0.03 17.91 12.56
C SER A 113 -0.77 17.05 13.55
N ASN A 114 -1.80 17.63 14.17
CA ASN A 114 -2.82 16.87 14.92
C ASN A 114 -3.75 16.07 13.99
N ALA A 115 -3.22 15.38 12.97
CA ALA A 115 -3.99 14.47 12.13
C ALA A 115 -4.33 13.20 12.93
N PRO A 116 -5.42 12.48 12.59
CA PRO A 116 -5.75 11.24 13.27
C PRO A 116 -4.63 10.19 13.11
N TYR A 117 -3.94 9.88 14.20
CA TYR A 117 -2.76 8.99 14.19
C TYR A 117 -3.01 7.65 13.48
N ARG A 118 -4.16 7.01 13.75
CA ARG A 118 -4.54 5.74 13.12
C ARG A 118 -4.69 5.83 11.60
N GLN A 119 -5.20 6.95 11.09
CA GLN A 119 -5.34 7.18 9.65
C GLN A 119 -3.98 7.40 9.00
N VAL A 120 -3.07 8.14 9.66
CA VAL A 120 -1.69 8.31 9.19
C VAL A 120 -0.94 6.97 9.14
N GLN A 121 -1.06 6.14 10.18
CA GLN A 121 -0.49 4.78 10.17
C GLN A 121 -1.05 3.91 9.04
N ARG A 122 -2.37 3.98 8.81
CA ARG A 122 -3.03 3.25 7.72
C ARG A 122 -2.49 3.70 6.36
N LEU A 123 -2.31 5.01 6.16
CA LEU A 123 -1.69 5.56 4.96
C LEU A 123 -0.26 5.02 4.75
N GLN A 124 0.57 4.99 5.80
CA GLN A 124 1.93 4.42 5.72
C GLN A 124 1.91 2.94 5.32
N ARG A 125 0.96 2.15 5.86
CA ARG A 125 0.79 0.75 5.47
C ARG A 125 0.43 0.60 4.00
N MET A 126 -0.50 1.41 3.49
CA MET A 126 -0.86 1.41 2.07
C MET A 126 0.31 1.86 1.18
N MET A 127 1.10 2.83 1.62
CA MET A 127 2.34 3.22 0.93
C MET A 127 3.35 2.07 0.88
N GLN A 128 3.53 1.32 1.98
CA GLN A 128 4.34 0.11 1.99
C GLN A 128 3.78 -0.95 1.04
N GLY A 129 2.46 -1.13 0.99
CA GLY A 129 1.80 -2.04 0.06
C GLY A 129 2.05 -1.68 -1.41
N TYR A 130 2.10 -0.39 -1.74
CA TYR A 130 2.50 0.06 -3.09
C TYR A 130 3.94 -0.32 -3.42
N GLN A 131 4.88 -0.12 -2.50
CA GLN A 131 6.27 -0.55 -2.68
C GLN A 131 6.38 -2.07 -2.82
N ASN A 132 5.61 -2.81 -2.03
CA ASN A 132 5.54 -4.27 -2.10
C ASN A 132 5.00 -4.74 -3.46
N MET A 133 4.02 -4.05 -4.04
CA MET A 133 3.51 -4.32 -5.39
C MET A 133 4.62 -4.16 -6.43
N LEU A 134 5.37 -3.05 -6.40
CA LEU A 134 6.48 -2.83 -7.33
C LEU A 134 7.58 -3.89 -7.19
N ALA A 135 7.88 -4.27 -5.95
CA ALA A 135 8.85 -5.33 -5.68
C ALA A 135 8.35 -6.71 -6.17
N LEU A 136 7.05 -7.01 -6.04
CA LEU A 136 6.43 -8.21 -6.58
C LEU A 136 6.48 -8.26 -8.11
N GLU A 137 6.22 -7.15 -8.80
CA GLU A 137 6.37 -7.06 -10.25
C GLU A 137 7.81 -7.35 -10.67
N GLN A 138 8.78 -6.75 -9.97
CA GLN A 138 10.19 -6.91 -10.28
C GLN A 138 10.68 -8.34 -10.05
N ILE A 139 10.33 -8.96 -8.92
CA ILE A 139 10.80 -10.32 -8.60
C ILE A 139 10.17 -11.38 -9.53
N VAL A 140 8.90 -11.21 -9.91
CA VAL A 140 8.26 -12.13 -10.86
C VAL A 140 8.89 -11.97 -12.23
N LYS A 141 9.12 -10.73 -12.69
CA LYS A 141 9.81 -10.47 -13.96
C LYS A 141 11.23 -11.07 -13.97
N SER A 142 12.03 -10.84 -12.93
CA SER A 142 13.39 -11.39 -12.88
C SER A 142 13.38 -12.92 -12.87
N THR A 143 12.37 -13.52 -12.24
CA THR A 143 12.22 -14.98 -12.21
C THR A 143 11.80 -15.51 -13.59
N ASP A 144 10.90 -14.83 -14.29
CA ASP A 144 10.53 -15.17 -15.67
C ASP A 144 11.74 -15.10 -16.62
N ASP A 145 12.53 -14.02 -16.52
CA ASP A 145 13.75 -13.83 -17.31
C ASP A 145 14.78 -14.95 -17.03
N GLN A 146 14.93 -15.37 -15.77
CA GLN A 146 15.81 -16.49 -15.39
C GLN A 146 15.31 -17.83 -15.93
N LEU A 147 14.02 -18.12 -15.84
CA LEU A 147 13.43 -19.36 -16.37
C LEU A 147 13.62 -19.46 -17.88
N GLU A 148 13.38 -18.38 -18.61
CA GLU A 148 13.57 -18.34 -20.06
C GLU A 148 15.03 -18.60 -20.45
N GLN A 149 16.00 -18.01 -19.73
CA GLN A 149 17.44 -18.26 -19.96
C GLN A 149 17.82 -19.73 -19.75
N MET A 150 17.12 -20.43 -18.85
CA MET A 150 17.30 -21.86 -18.60
C MET A 150 16.48 -22.75 -19.55
N GLY A 151 15.76 -22.17 -20.52
CA GLY A 151 14.85 -22.91 -21.41
C GLY A 151 13.60 -23.45 -20.72
N SER A 152 13.32 -23.00 -19.48
CA SER A 152 12.11 -23.34 -18.74
C SER A 152 10.97 -22.38 -19.11
N PRO A 153 9.70 -22.83 -19.09
CA PRO A 153 8.56 -21.93 -19.26
C PRO A 153 8.53 -20.83 -18.20
N ARG A 154 8.16 -19.60 -18.58
CA ARG A 154 7.98 -18.49 -17.63
C ARG A 154 6.82 -18.76 -16.67
N LEU A 155 6.87 -18.21 -15.46
CA LEU A 155 5.81 -18.29 -14.45
C LEU A 155 4.50 -17.68 -14.97
N MET A 156 4.59 -16.59 -15.71
CA MET A 156 3.39 -15.91 -16.22
C MET A 156 2.84 -16.54 -17.51
N ASP A 157 3.67 -17.29 -18.26
CA ASP A 157 3.24 -17.97 -19.50
C ASP A 157 2.38 -19.21 -19.21
N SER A 158 2.58 -19.85 -18.05
CA SER A 158 1.75 -20.97 -17.58
C SER A 158 0.39 -20.52 -17.02
N ILE A 159 -0.01 -19.26 -17.22
CA ILE A 159 -1.34 -18.77 -16.85
C ILE A 159 -2.30 -19.08 -18.00
N PRO A 160 -3.30 -19.95 -17.76
CA PRO A 160 -4.33 -20.16 -18.75
C PRO A 160 -5.20 -18.90 -18.81
N THR A 161 -5.12 -18.19 -19.93
CA THR A 161 -5.80 -16.92 -20.19
C THR A 161 -7.26 -17.12 -20.59
N THR A 162 -7.61 -18.32 -21.05
CA THR A 162 -8.98 -18.69 -21.44
C THR A 162 -9.60 -19.74 -20.50
N ALA A 163 -10.93 -19.88 -20.53
CA ALA A 163 -11.63 -20.93 -19.78
C ALA A 163 -11.20 -22.34 -20.21
N ARG A 164 -10.91 -22.51 -21.51
CA ARG A 164 -10.46 -23.76 -22.11
C ARG A 164 -9.04 -24.13 -21.68
N GLU A 165 -8.12 -23.17 -21.70
CA GLU A 165 -6.75 -23.39 -21.20
C GLU A 165 -6.77 -23.74 -19.71
N ARG A 166 -7.70 -23.18 -18.92
CA ARG A 166 -7.87 -23.52 -17.50
C ARG A 166 -8.28 -24.97 -17.30
N GLN A 167 -9.25 -25.46 -18.08
CA GLN A 167 -9.66 -26.88 -18.05
C GLN A 167 -8.49 -27.80 -18.43
N LEU A 168 -7.77 -27.49 -19.51
CA LEU A 168 -6.59 -28.26 -19.94
C LEU A 168 -5.46 -28.28 -18.90
N SER A 169 -5.22 -27.15 -18.22
CA SER A 169 -4.22 -27.10 -17.14
C SER A 169 -4.62 -27.93 -15.93
N PHE A 170 -5.93 -28.01 -15.65
CA PHE A 170 -6.47 -28.80 -14.55
C PHE A 170 -6.40 -30.30 -14.87
N GLU A 171 -6.74 -30.69 -16.10
CA GLU A 171 -6.60 -32.06 -16.60
C GLU A 171 -5.15 -32.52 -16.57
N LYS A 172 -4.21 -31.71 -17.07
CA LYS A 172 -2.78 -32.02 -16.98
C LYS A 172 -2.26 -32.16 -15.55
N ALA A 173 -2.79 -31.38 -14.61
CA ALA A 173 -2.41 -31.50 -13.20
C ALA A 173 -2.96 -32.78 -12.57
N LEU A 174 -4.16 -33.22 -12.95
CA LEU A 174 -4.72 -34.51 -12.54
C LEU A 174 -3.91 -35.67 -13.13
N ASP A 175 -3.56 -35.60 -14.42
CA ASP A 175 -2.76 -36.62 -15.09
C ASP A 175 -1.36 -36.72 -14.45
N ALA A 176 -0.69 -35.60 -14.20
CA ALA A 176 0.62 -35.59 -13.53
C ALA A 176 0.56 -36.12 -12.09
N HIS A 177 -0.55 -35.87 -11.38
CA HIS A 177 -0.78 -36.42 -10.05
C HIS A 177 -1.02 -37.94 -10.10
N GLN A 178 -1.78 -38.42 -11.08
CA GLN A 178 -1.98 -39.86 -11.28
C GLN A 178 -0.68 -40.55 -11.68
N GLU A 179 0.10 -39.93 -12.57
CA GLU A 179 1.42 -40.41 -12.97
C GLU A 179 2.40 -40.46 -11.79
N ALA A 180 2.32 -39.50 -10.85
CA ALA A 180 3.11 -39.54 -9.62
C ALA A 180 2.72 -40.70 -8.69
N ILE A 181 1.42 -41.04 -8.59
CA ILE A 181 0.93 -42.22 -7.86
C ILE A 181 1.39 -43.51 -8.55
N ASP A 182 1.21 -43.59 -9.87
CA ASP A 182 1.51 -44.80 -10.65
C ASP A 182 3.02 -45.13 -10.64
N ASN A 183 3.87 -44.10 -10.57
CA ASN A 183 5.32 -44.26 -10.47
C ASN A 183 5.85 -44.26 -9.02
N GLY A 184 4.98 -44.18 -8.01
CA GLY A 184 5.34 -44.29 -6.60
C GLY A 184 6.18 -43.12 -6.05
N TYR A 185 6.05 -41.93 -6.65
CA TYR A 185 6.72 -40.71 -6.16
C TYR A 185 5.98 -40.07 -4.97
N ILE A 186 4.75 -40.52 -4.67
CA ILE A 186 3.88 -40.15 -3.55
C ILE A 186 3.22 -41.42 -3.03
#